data_AF-A0A9D5ZE72-F1
#
_entry.id   AF-A0A9D5ZE72-F1
#
_cell.length_a   1.000
_cell.length_b   1.000
_cell.length_c   1.000
_cell.angle_alpha   90.00
_cell.angle_beta   90.00
_cell.angle_gamma   90.00
#
_symmetry.space_group_name_H-M   'P 1'
#
loop_
_entity.id
_entity.type
_entity.pdbx_description
1 polymer ?
#
loop_
_entity_poly.entity_id
_entity_poly.type
_entity_poly.pdbx_seq_one_letter_code
_entity_poly.pdbx_strand_id
1 'polypeptide(L)'
;VRRPVTLYNLEAILAVGYRVRSPRGVQFRRWASTVLAEYLRKGFAMDDERLKNPDGRPDYFDEMLARIRDIRASEKRFYQKVRDLFALATDYDKSDRATQQFFATVQNLLLYAVIRQTAAEIILARANPADAHFGLLAWKGERVRKQDILIAKNYLTEDEIDTLNRLVVIFLETAELRTKRQAITSMSFWRENIGQIITSNGFPLLAGAGSVSHARMEQQVTASFVNYDQHRITREAQAADLQDEAELKALESRIKDRKERAS
;
A
#
# COMPACT_ATOMS: atom_id res chain seq x y z
N VAL A 1 -34.57 1.81 40.01
CA VAL A 1 -35.26 2.26 38.78
C VAL A 1 -34.32 2.08 37.60
N ARG A 2 -34.57 1.10 36.71
CA ARG A 2 -33.81 0.94 35.45
C ARG A 2 -34.57 1.70 34.35
N ARG A 3 -33.99 2.79 33.84
CA ARG A 3 -34.56 3.52 32.69
C ARG A 3 -34.08 2.84 31.39
N PRO A 4 -34.97 2.52 30.44
CA PRO A 4 -34.53 2.06 29.12
C PRO A 4 -33.80 3.21 28.42
N VAL A 5 -32.58 2.96 27.96
CA VAL A 5 -31.80 3.92 27.18
C VAL A 5 -32.39 3.97 25.77
N THR A 6 -32.98 5.10 25.38
CA THR A 6 -33.47 5.31 24.02
C THR A 6 -32.27 5.41 23.09
N LEU A 7 -32.01 4.37 22.30
CA LEU A 7 -31.01 4.41 21.23
C LEU A 7 -31.59 5.22 20.08
N TYR A 8 -31.12 6.46 19.92
CA TYR A 8 -31.48 7.29 18.77
C TYR A 8 -30.72 6.81 17.53
N ASN A 9 -31.43 6.53 16.44
CA ASN A 9 -30.82 6.10 15.17
C ASN A 9 -29.97 7.24 14.59
N LEU A 10 -28.69 6.95 14.29
CA LEU A 10 -27.73 7.91 13.73
C LEU A 10 -28.26 8.58 12.45
N GLU A 11 -28.85 7.82 11.52
CA GLU A 11 -29.39 8.36 10.27
C GLU A 11 -30.51 9.37 10.52
N ALA A 12 -31.36 9.09 11.51
CA ALA A 12 -32.42 10.00 11.92
C ALA A 12 -31.85 11.28 12.56
N ILE A 13 -30.83 11.16 13.42
CA ILE A 13 -30.14 12.32 14.01
C ILE A 13 -29.50 13.19 12.93
N LEU A 14 -28.80 12.59 11.97
CA LEU A 14 -28.17 13.31 10.86
C LEU A 14 -29.26 14.01 10.01
N ALA A 15 -30.30 13.29 9.60
CA ALA A 15 -31.37 13.83 8.76
C ALA A 15 -32.09 15.02 9.41
N VAL A 16 -32.39 14.91 10.72
CA VAL A 16 -33.07 15.97 11.48
C VAL A 16 -32.11 17.12 11.80
N GLY A 17 -30.88 16.82 12.21
CA GLY A 17 -29.87 17.81 12.61
C GLY A 17 -29.52 18.80 11.49
N TYR A 18 -29.47 18.31 10.25
CA TYR A 18 -29.23 19.19 9.08
C TYR A 18 -30.46 20.00 8.66
N ARG A 19 -31.68 19.48 8.84
CA ARG A 19 -32.91 20.11 8.30
C ARG A 19 -33.63 21.05 9.27
N VAL A 20 -33.53 20.82 10.58
CA VAL A 20 -34.32 21.58 11.56
C VAL A 20 -33.69 22.93 11.90
N ARG A 21 -34.52 23.98 11.92
CA ARG A 21 -34.16 25.35 12.30
C ARG A 21 -34.39 25.61 13.79
N SER A 22 -33.80 24.77 14.66
CA SER A 22 -33.86 24.93 16.12
C SER A 22 -32.49 25.33 16.68
N PRO A 23 -32.40 25.86 17.92
CA PRO A 23 -31.13 26.12 18.59
C PRO A 23 -30.21 24.89 18.64
N ARG A 24 -30.77 23.70 18.88
CA ARG A 24 -30.03 22.41 18.85
C ARG A 24 -29.55 22.07 17.43
N GLY A 25 -30.36 22.32 16.40
CA GLY A 25 -29.94 22.13 15.00
C GLY A 25 -28.80 23.08 14.59
N VAL A 26 -28.82 24.32 15.10
CA VAL A 26 -27.69 25.28 14.90
C VAL A 26 -26.42 24.77 15.57
N GLN A 27 -26.49 24.27 16.80
CA GLN A 27 -25.35 23.67 17.50
C GLN A 27 -24.79 22.47 16.75
N PHE A 28 -25.65 21.55 16.29
CA PHE A 28 -25.25 20.39 15.50
C PHE A 28 -24.52 20.80 14.22
N ARG A 29 -25.06 21.77 13.45
CA ARG A 29 -24.41 22.24 12.23
C ARG A 29 -23.06 22.91 12.49
N ARG A 30 -22.95 23.72 13.56
CA ARG A 30 -21.65 24.29 13.95
C ARG A 30 -20.62 23.20 14.24
N TRP A 31 -20.99 22.21 15.05
CA TRP A 31 -20.14 21.06 15.34
C TRP A 31 -19.74 20.29 14.06
N ALA A 32 -20.72 19.94 13.22
CA ALA A 32 -20.47 19.20 11.99
C ALA A 32 -19.58 20.00 11.02
N SER A 33 -19.78 21.31 10.89
CA SER A 33 -18.92 22.18 10.09
C SER A 33 -17.49 22.22 10.61
N THR A 34 -17.27 22.18 11.93
CA THR A 34 -15.91 22.10 12.50
C THR A 34 -15.22 20.79 12.10
N VAL A 35 -15.91 19.65 12.25
CA VAL A 35 -15.38 18.33 11.88
C VAL A 35 -15.08 18.25 10.38
N LEU A 36 -16.00 18.74 9.53
CA LEU A 36 -15.80 18.76 8.07
C LEU A 36 -14.67 19.72 7.66
N ALA A 37 -14.58 20.89 8.27
CA ALA A 37 -13.49 21.84 7.98
C ALA A 37 -12.13 21.26 8.36
N GLU A 38 -12.05 20.53 9.49
CA GLU A 38 -10.84 19.83 9.86
C GLU A 38 -10.46 18.76 8.84
N TYR A 39 -11.42 17.91 8.44
CA TYR A 39 -11.21 16.87 7.45
C TYR A 39 -10.76 17.44 6.10
N LEU A 40 -11.42 18.50 5.61
CA LEU A 40 -11.05 19.14 4.33
C LEU A 40 -9.66 19.76 4.35
N ARG A 41 -9.20 20.27 5.51
CA ARG A 41 -7.88 20.90 5.64
C ARG A 41 -6.76 19.89 5.88
N LYS A 42 -6.99 18.90 6.76
CA LYS A 42 -5.95 17.97 7.24
C LYS A 42 -5.98 16.61 6.53
N GLY A 43 -7.12 16.23 5.95
CA GLY A 43 -7.37 14.90 5.40
C GLY A 43 -7.85 13.86 6.42
N PHE A 44 -8.07 14.25 7.68
CA PHE A 44 -8.60 13.39 8.74
C PHE A 44 -9.35 14.21 9.81
N ALA A 45 -10.23 13.56 10.56
CA ALA A 45 -10.86 14.10 11.77
C ALA A 45 -10.90 13.01 12.84
N MET A 46 -10.71 13.36 14.11
CA MET A 46 -10.56 12.41 15.20
C MET A 46 -11.22 12.93 16.48
N ASP A 47 -11.78 12.01 17.26
CA ASP A 47 -12.26 12.27 18.62
C ASP A 47 -11.25 11.66 19.62
N ASP A 48 -10.19 12.41 19.93
CA ASP A 48 -9.06 11.95 20.75
C ASP A 48 -9.50 11.48 22.14
N GLU A 49 -10.42 12.19 22.79
CA GLU A 49 -10.84 11.88 24.15
C GLU A 49 -11.66 10.58 24.20
N ARG A 50 -12.50 10.33 23.19
CA ARG A 50 -13.20 9.05 23.06
C ARG A 50 -12.25 7.89 22.75
N LEU A 51 -11.24 8.10 21.91
CA LEU A 51 -10.26 7.06 21.60
C LEU A 51 -9.33 6.74 22.78
N LYS A 52 -9.03 7.72 23.64
CA LYS A 52 -8.28 7.49 24.89
C LYS A 52 -9.12 6.83 25.97
N ASN A 53 -10.42 7.12 26.01
CA ASN A 53 -11.34 6.67 27.05
C ASN A 53 -12.56 5.96 26.44
N PRO A 54 -12.49 4.65 26.15
CA PRO A 54 -13.59 3.90 25.56
C PRO A 54 -14.83 3.95 26.46
N ASP A 55 -15.96 4.39 25.90
CA ASP A 55 -17.22 4.63 26.62
C ASP A 55 -18.22 3.47 26.52
N GLY A 56 -17.76 2.27 26.15
CA GLY A 56 -18.58 1.07 25.94
C GLY A 56 -19.27 0.98 24.56
N ARG A 57 -19.04 1.95 23.68
CA ARG A 57 -19.40 1.86 22.25
C ARG A 57 -18.39 0.97 21.49
N PRO A 58 -18.75 0.44 20.30
CA PRO A 58 -17.79 -0.22 19.44
C PRO A 58 -16.55 0.65 19.22
N ASP A 59 -15.40 0.07 19.51
CA ASP A 59 -14.09 0.70 19.34
C ASP A 59 -13.56 0.38 17.93
N TYR A 60 -13.02 1.42 17.27
CA TYR A 60 -12.43 1.35 15.93
C TYR A 60 -10.94 1.71 15.95
N PHE A 61 -10.32 1.74 17.13
CA PHE A 61 -8.91 2.07 17.29
C PHE A 61 -7.99 1.16 16.47
N ASP A 62 -8.23 -0.16 16.49
CA ASP A 62 -7.44 -1.13 15.72
C ASP A 62 -7.59 -0.94 14.20
N GLU A 63 -8.81 -0.63 13.73
CA GLU A 63 -9.07 -0.31 12.33
C GLU A 63 -8.33 0.98 11.92
N MET A 64 -8.36 2.00 12.77
CA MET A 64 -7.63 3.24 12.55
C MET A 64 -6.11 2.99 12.46
N LEU A 65 -5.56 2.19 13.37
CA LEU A 65 -4.15 1.78 13.32
C LEU A 65 -3.84 0.99 12.05
N ALA A 66 -4.73 0.13 11.57
CA ALA A 66 -4.58 -0.58 10.29
C ALA A 66 -4.55 0.41 9.10
N ARG A 67 -5.46 1.38 9.05
CA ARG A 67 -5.48 2.41 8.00
C ARG A 67 -4.22 3.29 8.03
N ILE A 68 -3.76 3.70 9.22
CA ILE A 68 -2.50 4.45 9.37
C ILE A 68 -1.32 3.61 8.88
N ARG A 69 -1.29 2.31 9.19
CA ARG A 69 -0.26 1.38 8.69
C ARG A 69 -0.29 1.30 7.18
N ASP A 70 -1.45 1.15 6.55
CA ASP A 70 -1.58 1.10 5.10
C ASP A 70 -1.14 2.42 4.43
N ILE A 71 -1.51 3.58 4.99
CA ILE A 71 -1.03 4.89 4.53
C ILE A 71 0.50 4.98 4.64
N ARG A 72 1.10 4.48 5.73
CA ARG A 72 2.56 4.41 5.90
C ARG A 72 3.20 3.42 4.91
N ALA A 73 2.52 2.33 4.58
CA ALA A 73 2.94 1.31 3.61
C ALA A 73 2.92 1.80 2.16
N SER A 74 2.19 2.89 1.87
CA SER A 74 2.27 3.55 0.57
C SER A 74 3.72 3.99 0.30
N GLU A 75 4.30 3.42 -0.75
CA GLU A 75 5.74 3.39 -1.05
C GLU A 75 6.41 4.78 -0.99
N LYS A 76 5.67 5.81 -1.42
CA LYS A 76 6.15 7.18 -1.44
C LYS A 76 6.45 7.71 -0.03
N ARG A 77 5.64 7.37 0.98
CA ARG A 77 5.87 7.87 2.36
C ARG A 77 6.87 7.02 3.12
N PHE A 78 6.88 5.70 2.90
CA PHE A 78 7.81 4.76 3.51
C PHE A 78 9.27 5.13 3.24
N TYR A 79 9.67 5.12 1.96
CA TYR A 79 11.06 5.38 1.58
C TYR A 79 11.41 6.85 1.75
N GLN A 80 10.44 7.75 1.63
CA GLN A 80 10.65 9.16 1.96
C GLN A 80 10.99 9.33 3.43
N LYS A 81 10.27 8.69 4.38
CA LYS A 81 10.57 8.84 5.81
C LYS A 81 11.90 8.23 6.20
N VAL A 82 12.22 7.06 5.67
CA VAL A 82 13.53 6.43 5.85
C VAL A 82 14.65 7.30 5.25
N ARG A 83 14.43 7.88 4.07
CA ARG A 83 15.37 8.79 3.43
C ARG A 83 15.51 10.12 4.18
N ASP A 84 14.42 10.69 4.65
CA ASP A 84 14.39 11.92 5.46
C ASP A 84 15.18 11.69 6.74
N LEU A 85 15.06 10.50 7.34
CA LEU A 85 15.84 10.12 8.51
C LEU A 85 17.34 10.04 8.20
N PHE A 86 17.72 9.35 7.13
CA PHE A 86 19.13 9.25 6.75
C PHE A 86 19.73 10.57 6.30
N ALA A 87 18.92 11.48 5.78
CA ALA A 87 19.35 12.84 5.50
C ALA A 87 19.75 13.64 6.75
N LEU A 88 19.39 13.17 7.95
CA LEU A 88 19.86 13.73 9.22
C LEU A 88 21.24 13.19 9.65
N ALA A 89 21.75 12.16 8.97
CA ALA A 89 23.07 11.63 9.29
C ALA A 89 24.17 12.62 8.91
N THR A 90 25.21 12.72 9.74
CA THR A 90 26.29 13.70 9.55
C THR A 90 27.13 13.48 8.30
N ASP A 91 27.20 12.23 7.85
CA ASP A 91 27.96 11.75 6.69
C ASP A 91 27.06 11.49 5.46
N TYR A 92 25.83 12.00 5.45
CA TYR A 92 24.92 11.81 4.33
C TYR A 92 25.25 12.72 3.15
N ASP A 93 25.51 12.10 1.99
CA ASP A 93 25.55 12.77 0.69
C ASP A 93 24.62 12.07 -0.30
N LYS A 94 23.63 12.81 -0.83
CA LYS A 94 22.63 12.30 -1.78
C LYS A 94 23.21 11.89 -3.13
N SER A 95 24.34 12.48 -3.53
CA SER A 95 25.04 12.19 -4.80
C SER A 95 26.06 11.06 -4.65
N ASP A 96 26.38 10.67 -3.42
CA ASP A 96 27.36 9.63 -3.18
C ASP A 96 26.81 8.24 -3.55
N ARG A 97 27.65 7.50 -4.27
CA ARG A 97 27.41 6.11 -4.61
C ARG A 97 27.27 5.25 -3.35
N ALA A 98 27.99 5.58 -2.27
CA ALA A 98 27.88 4.85 -1.00
C ALA A 98 26.46 4.96 -0.41
N THR A 99 25.84 6.14 -0.46
CA THR A 99 24.46 6.38 -0.01
C THR A 99 23.46 5.56 -0.82
N GLN A 100 23.59 5.53 -2.15
CA GLN A 100 22.70 4.72 -3.01
C GLN A 100 22.85 3.22 -2.72
N GLN A 101 24.08 2.75 -2.58
CA GLN A 101 24.37 1.36 -2.23
C GLN A 101 23.81 1.01 -0.84
N PHE A 102 23.89 1.93 0.11
CA PHE A 102 23.33 1.76 1.44
C PHE A 102 21.80 1.57 1.40
N PHE A 103 21.06 2.41 0.68
CA PHE A 103 19.61 2.24 0.53
C PHE A 103 19.24 0.89 -0.07
N ALA A 104 19.92 0.49 -1.15
CA ALA A 104 19.71 -0.81 -1.77
C ALA A 104 20.02 -1.97 -0.81
N THR A 105 21.07 -1.83 0.01
CA THR A 105 21.45 -2.81 1.03
C THR A 105 20.38 -2.92 2.11
N VAL A 106 19.92 -1.79 2.65
CA VAL A 106 18.86 -1.75 3.67
C VAL A 106 17.57 -2.37 3.15
N GLN A 107 17.18 -2.05 1.92
CA GLN A 107 16.00 -2.64 1.28
C GLN A 107 16.12 -4.16 1.21
N ASN A 108 17.26 -4.69 0.77
CA ASN A 108 17.48 -6.13 0.72
C ASN A 108 17.54 -6.79 2.09
N LEU A 109 18.10 -6.13 3.12
CA LEU A 109 18.07 -6.65 4.50
C LEU A 109 16.63 -6.80 5.00
N LEU A 110 15.80 -5.78 4.80
CA LEU A 110 14.41 -5.77 5.23
C LEU A 110 13.57 -6.82 4.48
N LEU A 111 13.74 -6.93 3.17
CA LEU A 111 13.06 -7.96 2.37
C LEU A 111 13.52 -9.36 2.76
N TYR A 112 14.82 -9.58 2.96
CA TYR A 112 15.34 -10.88 3.34
C TYR A 112 14.87 -11.32 4.73
N ALA A 113 14.74 -10.38 5.67
CA ALA A 113 14.24 -10.65 7.01
C ALA A 113 12.87 -11.35 6.97
N VAL A 114 11.97 -10.88 6.08
CA VAL A 114 10.60 -11.40 5.98
C VAL A 114 10.51 -12.57 4.99
N ILE A 115 11.11 -12.44 3.81
CA ILE A 115 10.85 -13.33 2.66
C ILE A 115 12.00 -14.33 2.43
N ARG A 116 13.11 -14.22 3.16
CA ARG A 116 14.35 -15.02 2.97
C ARG A 116 14.97 -14.88 1.58
N GLN A 117 14.63 -13.82 0.87
CA GLN A 117 15.07 -13.51 -0.47
C GLN A 117 15.30 -12.00 -0.61
N THR A 118 16.29 -11.62 -1.42
CA THR A 118 16.53 -10.26 -1.87
C THR A 118 15.48 -9.81 -2.89
N ALA A 119 15.39 -8.50 -3.17
CA ALA A 119 14.44 -7.97 -4.15
C ALA A 119 14.55 -8.67 -5.52
N ALA A 120 15.77 -8.89 -6.00
CA ALA A 120 16.02 -9.52 -7.29
C ALA A 120 15.63 -11.00 -7.31
N GLU A 121 15.84 -11.71 -6.20
CA GLU A 121 15.44 -13.12 -6.05
C GLU A 121 13.92 -13.27 -5.98
N ILE A 122 13.22 -12.37 -5.28
CA ILE A 122 11.75 -12.38 -5.18
C ILE A 122 11.14 -12.24 -6.57
N ILE A 123 11.60 -11.24 -7.34
CA ILE A 123 11.05 -10.98 -8.67
C ILE A 123 11.29 -12.20 -9.56
N LEU A 124 12.49 -12.78 -9.59
CA LEU A 124 12.75 -13.97 -10.41
C LEU A 124 11.96 -15.20 -9.97
N ALA A 125 11.77 -15.37 -8.66
CA ALA A 125 11.05 -16.52 -8.13
C ALA A 125 9.54 -16.44 -8.38
N ARG A 126 8.97 -15.23 -8.40
CA ARG A 126 7.51 -15.02 -8.46
C ARG A 126 7.00 -14.53 -9.81
N ALA A 127 7.85 -13.97 -10.67
CA ALA A 127 7.48 -13.58 -12.02
C ALA A 127 7.02 -14.80 -12.82
N ASN A 128 5.80 -14.77 -13.33
CA ASN A 128 5.20 -15.88 -14.05
C ASN A 128 4.50 -15.41 -15.33
N PRO A 129 5.10 -15.59 -16.53
CA PRO A 129 4.49 -15.19 -17.80
C PRO A 129 3.18 -15.92 -18.15
N ALA A 130 2.93 -17.08 -17.54
CA ALA A 130 1.69 -17.83 -17.75
C ALA A 130 0.54 -17.30 -16.89
N ASP A 131 0.84 -16.59 -15.81
CA ASP A 131 -0.16 -15.96 -14.96
C ASP A 131 -0.84 -14.76 -15.66
N ALA A 132 -2.10 -14.49 -15.32
CA ALA A 132 -2.88 -13.41 -15.93
C ALA A 132 -2.30 -12.02 -15.62
N HIS A 133 -1.59 -11.86 -14.51
CA HIS A 133 -1.01 -10.60 -14.05
C HIS A 133 0.51 -10.71 -13.87
N PHE A 134 1.16 -11.64 -14.56
CA PHE A 134 2.60 -11.85 -14.48
C PHE A 134 3.11 -12.28 -13.08
N GLY A 135 2.23 -12.75 -12.19
CA GLY A 135 2.54 -13.07 -10.79
C GLY A 135 2.48 -11.87 -9.84
N LEU A 136 2.08 -10.69 -10.32
CA LEU A 136 1.91 -9.50 -9.50
C LEU A 136 0.62 -9.60 -8.67
N LEU A 137 0.70 -9.14 -7.43
CA LEU A 137 -0.43 -9.01 -6.49
C LEU A 137 -0.93 -7.56 -6.39
N ALA A 138 -0.11 -6.58 -6.75
CA ALA A 138 -0.49 -5.17 -6.82
C ALA A 138 0.24 -4.43 -7.95
N TRP A 139 -0.43 -3.54 -8.68
CA TRP A 139 0.18 -2.66 -9.69
C TRP A 139 -0.67 -1.41 -9.90
N LYS A 140 -0.13 -0.42 -10.63
CA LYS A 140 -0.83 0.84 -10.90
C LYS A 140 -1.51 0.85 -12.27
N GLY A 141 -2.81 1.08 -12.27
CA GLY A 141 -3.62 1.21 -13.48
C GLY A 141 -4.25 -0.12 -13.90
N GLU A 142 -4.89 -0.12 -15.07
CA GLU A 142 -5.68 -1.27 -15.54
C GLU A 142 -4.83 -2.44 -16.03
N ARG A 143 -3.58 -2.17 -16.42
CA ARG A 143 -2.69 -3.15 -17.07
C ARG A 143 -1.32 -3.15 -16.43
N VAL A 144 -0.72 -4.34 -16.36
CA VAL A 144 0.66 -4.55 -15.91
C VAL A 144 1.62 -3.88 -16.89
N ARG A 145 2.53 -3.04 -16.38
CA ARG A 145 3.56 -2.37 -17.18
C ARG A 145 4.94 -2.94 -16.88
N LYS A 146 5.88 -2.71 -17.78
CA LYS A 146 7.30 -3.07 -17.61
C LYS A 146 7.94 -2.46 -16.34
N GLN A 147 7.44 -1.34 -15.84
CA GLN A 147 7.94 -0.77 -14.58
C GLN A 147 7.43 -1.57 -13.37
N ASP A 148 6.21 -2.11 -13.43
CA ASP A 148 5.60 -2.81 -12.30
C ASP A 148 6.29 -4.15 -12.02
N ILE A 149 6.76 -4.84 -13.06
CA ILE A 149 7.45 -6.14 -12.93
C ILE A 149 8.83 -6.05 -12.27
N LEU A 150 9.42 -4.85 -12.20
CA LEU A 150 10.74 -4.61 -11.60
C LEU A 150 10.64 -4.22 -10.12
N ILE A 151 9.42 -4.06 -9.58
CA ILE A 151 9.18 -3.67 -8.20
C ILE A 151 8.88 -4.94 -7.38
N ALA A 152 9.83 -5.37 -6.54
CA ALA A 152 9.67 -6.58 -5.73
C ALA A 152 8.42 -6.56 -4.83
N LYS A 153 8.02 -5.38 -4.32
CA LYS A 153 6.81 -5.21 -3.50
C LYS A 153 5.55 -5.69 -4.21
N ASN A 154 5.48 -5.52 -5.53
CA ASN A 154 4.29 -5.89 -6.29
C ASN A 154 4.05 -7.40 -6.31
N TYR A 155 5.03 -8.22 -5.91
CA TYR A 155 4.92 -9.67 -5.77
C TYR A 155 4.70 -10.13 -4.33
N LEU A 156 4.60 -9.21 -3.35
CA LEU A 156 4.45 -9.54 -1.94
C LEU A 156 2.99 -9.68 -1.53
N THR A 157 2.74 -10.65 -0.66
CA THR A 157 1.43 -10.86 -0.03
C THR A 157 1.13 -9.80 1.03
N GLU A 158 -0.13 -9.67 1.41
CA GLU A 158 -0.53 -8.71 2.46
C GLU A 158 0.18 -8.95 3.80
N ASP A 159 0.38 -10.22 4.19
CA ASP A 159 1.05 -10.61 5.43
C ASP A 159 2.56 -10.27 5.42
N GLU A 160 3.22 -10.49 4.29
CA GLU A 160 4.62 -10.10 4.10
C GLU A 160 4.79 -8.57 4.16
N ILE A 161 3.84 -7.83 3.56
CA ILE A 161 3.83 -6.37 3.60
C ILE A 161 3.56 -5.87 5.03
N ASP A 162 2.61 -6.44 5.77
CA ASP A 162 2.35 -6.06 7.17
C ASP A 162 3.59 -6.29 8.03
N THR A 163 4.25 -7.45 7.91
CA THR A 163 5.47 -7.77 8.65
C THR A 163 6.61 -6.80 8.32
N LEU A 164 6.82 -6.51 7.03
CA LEU A 164 7.82 -5.54 6.58
C LEU A 164 7.53 -4.13 7.16
N ASN A 165 6.27 -3.71 7.14
CA ASN A 165 5.86 -2.41 7.70
C ASN A 165 6.14 -2.33 9.20
N ARG A 166 5.91 -3.41 9.96
CA ARG A 166 6.20 -3.46 11.40
C ARG A 166 7.68 -3.25 11.70
N LEU A 167 8.56 -3.93 10.98
CA LEU A 167 10.01 -3.75 11.14
C LEU A 167 10.44 -2.31 10.88
N VAL A 168 9.86 -1.68 9.87
CA VAL A 168 10.19 -0.28 9.56
C VAL A 168 9.61 0.71 10.56
N VAL A 169 8.43 0.44 11.12
CA VAL A 169 7.93 1.26 12.24
C VAL A 169 8.90 1.20 13.42
N ILE A 170 9.35 0.01 13.83
CA ILE A 170 10.33 -0.14 14.92
C ILE A 170 11.60 0.67 14.63
N PHE A 171 12.06 0.62 13.38
CA PHE A 171 13.21 1.39 12.93
C PHE A 171 13.00 2.92 13.04
N LEU A 172 11.87 3.43 12.52
CA LEU A 172 11.55 4.85 12.58
C LEU A 172 11.38 5.36 14.01
N GLU A 173 10.72 4.60 14.89
CA GLU A 173 10.54 4.95 16.31
C GLU A 173 11.90 5.00 17.05
N THR A 174 12.78 4.03 16.78
CA THR A 174 14.15 4.01 17.32
C THR A 174 14.90 5.28 16.90
N ALA A 175 14.66 5.71 15.68
CA ALA A 175 15.34 6.83 15.11
C ALA A 175 14.84 8.17 15.62
N GLU A 176 13.52 8.32 15.75
CA GLU A 176 12.89 9.48 16.37
C GLU A 176 13.35 9.66 17.82
N LEU A 177 13.47 8.57 18.58
CA LEU A 177 13.98 8.61 19.95
C LEU A 177 15.42 9.13 20.03
N ARG A 178 16.28 8.75 19.08
CA ARG A 178 17.67 9.22 19.01
C ARG A 178 17.76 10.69 18.62
N THR A 179 16.99 11.10 17.63
CA THR A 179 16.86 12.52 17.23
C THR A 179 16.40 13.37 18.41
N LYS A 180 15.40 12.91 19.17
CA LYS A 180 14.93 13.60 20.38
C LYS A 180 16.00 13.74 21.46
N ARG A 181 16.93 12.79 21.52
CA ARG A 181 18.09 12.81 22.45
C ARG A 181 19.30 13.57 21.90
N GLN A 182 19.17 14.21 20.73
CA GLN A 182 20.28 14.90 20.05
C GLN A 182 21.52 14.00 19.82
N ALA A 183 21.29 12.70 19.67
CA ALA A 183 22.38 11.76 19.42
C ALA A 183 22.84 11.89 17.97
N ILE A 184 24.15 12.09 17.78
CA ILE A 184 24.76 12.09 16.44
C ILE A 184 24.68 10.67 15.87
N THR A 185 24.18 10.55 14.65
CA THR A 185 24.06 9.27 13.94
C THR A 185 24.78 9.34 12.60
N SER A 186 25.61 8.35 12.32
CA SER A 186 26.22 8.14 11.00
C SER A 186 25.44 7.12 10.17
N MET A 187 25.69 7.07 8.88
CA MET A 187 25.16 6.04 7.98
C MET A 187 25.62 4.63 8.38
N SER A 188 26.85 4.49 8.87
CA SER A 188 27.36 3.21 9.39
C SER A 188 26.59 2.72 10.61
N PHE A 189 26.29 3.62 11.55
CA PHE A 189 25.48 3.33 12.72
C PHE A 189 24.09 2.81 12.32
N TRP A 190 23.45 3.47 11.35
CA TRP A 190 22.14 3.05 10.86
C TRP A 190 22.14 1.66 10.24
N ARG A 191 23.19 1.32 9.50
CA ARG A 191 23.35 -0.03 8.91
C ARG A 191 23.38 -1.09 10.00
N GLU A 192 24.18 -0.88 11.03
CA GLU A 192 24.34 -1.81 12.15
C GLU A 192 23.05 -1.91 12.97
N ASN A 193 22.41 -0.77 13.22
CA ASN A 193 21.17 -0.72 13.99
C ASN A 193 20.02 -1.47 13.29
N ILE A 194 19.90 -1.37 11.96
CA ILE A 194 18.91 -2.16 11.20
C ILE A 194 19.18 -3.65 11.35
N GLY A 195 20.45 -4.07 11.23
CA GLY A 195 20.82 -5.47 11.45
C GLY A 195 20.48 -5.95 12.86
N GLN A 196 20.71 -5.11 13.88
CA GLN A 196 20.34 -5.40 15.27
C GLN A 196 18.83 -5.48 15.47
N ILE A 197 18.04 -4.58 14.87
CA ILE A 197 16.57 -4.59 14.96
C ILE A 197 16.02 -5.88 14.34
N ILE A 198 16.51 -6.26 13.15
CA ILE A 198 16.10 -7.50 12.49
C ILE A 198 16.40 -8.71 13.39
N THR A 199 17.64 -8.84 13.83
CA THR A 199 18.09 -10.01 14.62
C THR A 199 17.45 -10.09 16.01
N SER A 200 17.32 -8.95 16.72
CA SER A 200 16.70 -8.90 18.06
C SER A 200 15.21 -9.23 18.04
N ASN A 201 14.52 -9.01 16.91
CA ASN A 201 13.12 -9.39 16.72
C ASN A 201 12.97 -10.82 16.16
N GLY A 202 14.04 -11.62 16.15
CA GLY A 202 14.00 -13.04 15.75
C GLY A 202 14.07 -13.27 14.25
N PHE A 203 14.33 -12.23 13.45
CA PHE A 203 14.43 -12.35 12.01
C PHE A 203 15.88 -12.64 11.56
N PRO A 204 16.05 -13.39 10.46
CA PRO A 204 17.34 -13.69 9.87
C PRO A 204 17.94 -12.47 9.18
N LEU A 205 19.26 -12.31 9.31
CA LEU A 205 19.99 -11.28 8.57
C LEU A 205 20.56 -11.86 7.27
N LEU A 206 20.50 -11.08 6.19
CA LEU A 206 21.12 -11.44 4.92
C LEU A 206 22.65 -11.49 5.07
N ALA A 207 23.24 -12.65 4.78
CA ALA A 207 24.68 -12.82 4.69
C ALA A 207 25.17 -12.49 3.27
N GLY A 208 25.71 -11.30 3.07
CA GLY A 208 26.27 -10.86 1.78
C GLY A 208 25.26 -10.16 0.86
N ALA A 209 25.42 -10.34 -0.46
CA ALA A 209 24.68 -9.60 -1.49
C ALA A 209 23.48 -10.38 -2.10
N GLY A 210 23.22 -11.61 -1.64
CA GLY A 210 22.27 -12.53 -2.27
C GLY A 210 22.90 -13.31 -3.44
N SER A 211 22.11 -14.15 -4.10
CA SER A 211 22.54 -15.04 -5.20
C SER A 211 22.31 -14.45 -6.60
N VAL A 212 21.47 -13.41 -6.71
CA VAL A 212 21.06 -12.80 -7.99
C VAL A 212 21.38 -11.31 -7.98
N SER A 213 22.03 -10.83 -9.04
CA SER A 213 22.26 -9.39 -9.26
C SER A 213 21.04 -8.72 -9.89
N HIS A 214 20.86 -7.42 -9.61
CA HIS A 214 19.78 -6.63 -10.22
C HIS A 214 19.81 -6.67 -11.75
N ALA A 215 20.99 -6.51 -12.36
CA ALA A 215 21.15 -6.53 -13.82
C ALA A 215 20.74 -7.89 -14.44
N ARG A 216 21.08 -9.00 -13.77
CA ARG A 216 20.68 -10.34 -14.21
C ARG A 216 19.16 -10.52 -14.10
N MET A 217 18.57 -10.08 -12.99
CA MET A 217 17.12 -10.12 -12.79
C MET A 217 16.41 -9.31 -13.89
N GLU A 218 16.83 -8.06 -14.12
CA GLU A 218 16.19 -7.17 -15.08
C GLU A 218 16.21 -7.75 -16.50
N GLN A 219 17.34 -8.34 -16.93
CA GLN A 219 17.44 -9.00 -18.23
C GLN A 219 16.46 -10.18 -18.36
N GLN A 220 16.43 -11.08 -17.37
CA GLN A 220 15.60 -12.30 -17.43
C GLN A 220 14.09 -11.98 -17.33
N VAL A 221 13.72 -11.07 -16.44
CA VAL A 221 12.33 -10.66 -16.21
C VAL A 221 11.80 -9.86 -17.39
N THR A 222 12.61 -8.96 -17.95
CA THR A 222 12.22 -8.20 -19.15
C THR A 222 12.00 -9.14 -20.34
N ALA A 223 12.89 -10.12 -20.55
CA ALA A 223 12.71 -11.11 -21.62
C ALA A 223 11.42 -11.92 -21.43
N SER A 224 11.13 -12.32 -20.19
CA SER A 224 9.92 -13.06 -19.83
C SER A 224 8.64 -12.21 -20.02
N PHE A 225 8.72 -10.91 -19.76
CA PHE A 225 7.61 -9.97 -19.94
C PHE A 225 7.23 -9.76 -21.40
N VAL A 226 8.18 -9.78 -22.33
CA VAL A 226 7.89 -9.69 -23.77
C VAL A 226 6.97 -10.84 -24.21
N ASN A 227 7.23 -12.05 -23.73
CA ASN A 227 6.38 -13.21 -24.03
C ASN A 227 4.98 -13.05 -23.43
N TYR A 228 4.88 -12.60 -22.17
CA TYR A 228 3.60 -12.32 -21.53
C TYR A 228 2.79 -11.26 -22.29
N ASP A 229 3.43 -10.15 -22.68
CA ASP A 229 2.76 -9.06 -23.38
C ASP A 229 2.25 -9.51 -24.76
N GLN A 230 3.04 -10.33 -25.47
CA GLN A 230 2.61 -10.92 -26.74
C GLN A 230 1.40 -11.85 -26.56
N HIS A 231 1.44 -12.75 -25.57
CA HIS A 231 0.31 -13.64 -25.27
C HIS A 231 -0.95 -12.88 -24.83
N ARG A 232 -0.78 -11.77 -24.12
CA ARG A 232 -1.87 -10.88 -23.72
C ARG A 232 -2.51 -10.21 -24.94
N ILE A 233 -1.70 -9.61 -25.82
CA ILE A 233 -2.18 -8.98 -27.05
C ILE A 233 -2.96 -9.97 -27.92
N THR A 234 -2.43 -11.19 -28.09
CA THR A 234 -3.13 -12.24 -28.86
C THR A 234 -4.46 -12.63 -28.21
N ARG A 235 -4.52 -12.77 -26.88
CA ARG A 235 -5.77 -13.07 -26.16
C ARG A 235 -6.79 -11.94 -26.26
N GLU A 236 -6.36 -10.68 -26.15
CA GLU A 236 -7.23 -9.51 -26.29
C GLU A 236 -7.80 -9.41 -27.71
N ALA A 237 -6.97 -9.66 -28.73
CA ALA A 237 -7.43 -9.70 -30.12
C ALA A 237 -8.49 -10.80 -30.34
N GLN A 238 -8.23 -12.03 -29.88
CA GLN A 238 -9.17 -13.14 -29.97
C GLN A 238 -10.49 -12.88 -29.22
N ALA A 239 -10.42 -12.23 -28.05
CA ALA A 239 -11.60 -11.89 -27.28
C ALA A 239 -12.44 -10.80 -27.98
N ALA A 240 -11.79 -9.81 -28.58
CA ALA A 240 -12.46 -8.78 -29.37
C ALA A 240 -13.14 -9.40 -30.61
N ASP A 241 -12.45 -10.28 -31.34
CA ASP A 241 -13.02 -10.97 -32.51
C ASP A 241 -14.25 -11.81 -32.13
N LEU A 242 -14.19 -12.56 -31.03
CA LEU A 242 -15.32 -13.35 -30.51
C LEU A 242 -16.51 -12.48 -30.07
N GLN A 243 -16.22 -11.32 -29.49
CA GLN A 243 -17.25 -10.37 -29.08
C GLN A 243 -17.93 -9.75 -30.30
N ASP A 244 -17.15 -9.31 -31.29
CA ASP A 244 -17.66 -8.76 -32.55
C ASP A 244 -18.54 -9.80 -33.28
N GLU A 245 -18.11 -11.07 -33.34
CA GLU A 245 -18.93 -12.16 -33.89
C GLU A 245 -20.24 -12.37 -33.13
N ALA A 246 -20.22 -12.29 -31.80
CA ALA A 246 -21.41 -12.43 -30.97
C ALA A 246 -22.39 -11.27 -31.17
N GLU A 247 -21.88 -10.04 -31.28
CA GLU A 247 -22.66 -8.83 -31.57
C GLU A 247 -23.29 -8.89 -32.96
N LEU A 248 -22.53 -9.33 -33.98
CA LEU A 248 -23.05 -9.56 -35.33
C LEU A 248 -24.18 -10.59 -35.34
N LYS A 249 -24.00 -11.75 -34.70
CA LYS A 249 -25.04 -12.79 -34.59
C LYS A 249 -26.29 -12.28 -33.87
N ALA A 250 -26.13 -11.49 -32.81
CA ALA A 250 -27.25 -10.88 -32.09
C ALA A 250 -27.98 -9.82 -32.91
N LEU A 251 -27.28 -9.09 -33.79
CA LEU A 251 -27.87 -8.14 -34.71
C LEU A 251 -28.66 -8.87 -35.82
N GLU A 252 -28.09 -9.94 -36.38
CA GLU A 252 -28.73 -10.79 -37.39
C GLU A 252 -30.03 -11.40 -36.85
N SER A 253 -30.03 -11.93 -35.63
CA SER A 253 -31.24 -12.50 -35.02
C SER A 253 -32.33 -11.45 -34.82
N ARG A 254 -31.97 -10.24 -34.35
CA ARG A 254 -32.91 -9.11 -34.20
C ARG A 254 -33.50 -8.66 -35.54
N ILE A 255 -32.71 -8.68 -36.61
CA ILE A 255 -33.19 -8.32 -37.96
C ILE A 255 -34.15 -9.40 -38.48
N LYS A 256 -33.86 -10.68 -38.23
CA LYS A 256 -34.74 -11.80 -38.61
C LYS A 256 -36.08 -11.75 -37.88
N ASP A 257 -36.05 -11.56 -36.56
CA ASP A 257 -37.27 -11.44 -35.74
C ASP A 257 -38.14 -10.25 -36.17
N ARG A 258 -37.51 -9.14 -36.62
CA ARG A 258 -38.24 -7.96 -37.12
C ARG A 258 -38.90 -8.20 -38.47
N LYS A 259 -38.29 -9.01 -39.35
CA LYS A 259 -38.87 -9.39 -40.64
C LYS A 259 -40.06 -10.33 -40.44
N GLU A 260 -39.95 -11.31 -39.55
CA GLU A 260 -41.05 -12.25 -39.24
C GLU A 260 -42.27 -11.58 -38.58
N ARG A 261 -42.07 -10.47 -37.86
CA ARG A 261 -43.18 -9.67 -37.30
C ARG A 261 -43.83 -8.69 -38.30
N ALA A 262 -43.19 -8.45 -39.45
CA ALA A 262 -43.66 -7.51 -40.47
C ALA A 262 -44.35 -8.19 -41.67
N SER A 263 -44.28 -9.52 -41.75
CA SER A 263 -45.00 -10.41 -42.67
C SER A 263 -46.22 -11.03 -42.01
#